data_AF-A0A2V8QCE9-F1
#
_entry.id   AF-A0A2V8QCE9-F1
#
_cell.length_a   1.000
_cell.length_b   1.000
_cell.length_c   1.000
_cell.angle_alpha   90.00
_cell.angle_beta   90.00
_cell.angle_gamma   90.00
#
_symmetry.space_group_name_H-M   'P 1'
#
loop_
_entity.id
_entity.type
_entity.pdbx_description
1 polymer ?
#
loop_
_entity_poly.entity_id
_entity_poly.type
_entity_poly.pdbx_seq_one_letter_code
_entity_poly.pdbx_strand_id
1 'polypeptide(L)'
;MVAIRFLVFILILGSINVTAQTGKSVAPKTPTEAWKLVNLKADEERAQLAQEYASMFKPGDWKDEELLSLGNLYRLAGQLNRAQEALTLYLADPKVANVSGARQILLKVFIAQKNYDAALSVANTLLAEPEYDRSTLVPVVTLIKSLAGIGSKEAILLFEETLPGLFRHATSEIKKNPQFGSTMAGMMLADALEGGRAYRETGDLVDSENLFKVFLTKLKASPLSSDQKLSKVVDIAISQARVVGISAPSIEGVEYIGMPKTSMESLKGKVIVLDFLAHWCKPCVAEFPKLNILQEKYGSQGLQIIGVTTFYGSVGDQKDVSPADELSALKSLRTQYNVKFGFLVSPSADNANYGLAAVPYVVTLLPTKALIDRAGKVRYLRTGSS
;
A
#
# COMPACT_ATOMS: atom_id res chain seq x y z
N MET A 1 3.46 -1.91 -11.89
CA MET A 1 2.99 -1.28 -13.16
C MET A 1 1.88 -0.22 -12.98
N VAL A 2 1.69 0.36 -11.79
CA VAL A 2 0.73 1.47 -11.55
C VAL A 2 1.43 2.78 -11.12
N ALA A 3 2.70 2.74 -10.70
CA ALA A 3 3.43 3.94 -10.27
C ALA A 3 4.23 4.66 -11.38
N ILE A 4 4.47 4.04 -12.54
CA ILE A 4 5.30 4.62 -13.62
C ILE A 4 4.48 5.47 -14.61
N ARG A 5 3.14 5.36 -14.61
CA ARG A 5 2.28 6.21 -15.45
C ARG A 5 2.09 7.64 -14.92
N PHE A 6 2.48 7.94 -13.68
CA PHE A 6 2.31 9.27 -13.10
C PHE A 6 3.48 10.24 -13.38
N LEU A 7 4.69 9.74 -13.66
CA LEU A 7 5.86 10.61 -13.85
C LEU A 7 6.12 11.05 -15.30
N VAL A 8 5.56 10.36 -16.30
CA VAL A 8 5.78 10.69 -17.72
C VAL A 8 4.71 11.64 -18.27
N PHE A 9 3.59 11.84 -17.57
CA PHE A 9 2.47 12.65 -18.05
C PHE A 9 2.60 14.16 -17.77
N ILE A 10 3.54 14.57 -16.91
CA ILE A 10 3.66 15.97 -16.43
C ILE A 10 4.49 16.87 -17.37
N LEU A 11 5.16 16.33 -18.40
CA LEU A 11 6.09 17.12 -19.24
C LEU A 11 5.62 17.40 -20.68
N ILE A 12 4.40 17.06 -21.11
CA ILE A 12 4.00 17.21 -22.53
C ILE A 12 2.70 18.01 -22.79
N LEU A 13 1.89 18.39 -21.81
CA LEU A 13 0.70 19.20 -22.09
C LEU A 13 0.70 20.52 -21.32
N GLY A 14 1.03 21.57 -22.06
CA GLY A 14 0.79 22.94 -21.66
C GLY A 14 -0.68 23.17 -21.34
N SER A 15 -0.91 23.89 -20.24
CA SER A 15 -2.01 24.81 -20.00
C SER A 15 -3.31 24.55 -20.76
N ILE A 16 -4.08 23.53 -20.34
CA ILE A 16 -5.52 23.52 -20.59
C ILE A 16 -6.19 23.89 -19.27
N ASN A 17 -6.57 25.17 -19.16
CA ASN A 17 -7.55 25.63 -18.20
C ASN A 17 -8.87 24.91 -18.49
N VAL A 18 -9.18 23.84 -17.75
CA VAL A 18 -10.55 23.33 -17.68
C VAL A 18 -11.26 24.16 -16.64
N THR A 19 -11.96 25.19 -17.12
CA THR A 19 -13.02 25.86 -16.36
C THR A 19 -14.03 24.81 -15.90
N ALA A 20 -14.31 24.78 -14.60
CA ALA A 20 -15.34 23.95 -14.00
C ALA A 20 -16.70 24.31 -14.62
N GLN A 21 -17.15 23.54 -15.60
CA GLN A 21 -18.54 23.54 -16.01
C GLN A 21 -19.34 22.77 -14.95
N THR A 22 -20.19 23.50 -14.24
CA THR A 22 -21.30 22.97 -13.46
C THR A 22 -22.33 22.34 -14.40
N GLY A 23 -22.03 21.16 -14.92
CA GLY A 23 -22.98 20.28 -15.59
C GLY A 23 -23.44 19.21 -14.61
N LYS A 24 -24.75 19.04 -14.40
CA LYS A 24 -25.31 17.92 -13.64
C LYS A 24 -24.71 16.62 -14.17
N SER A 25 -23.95 15.87 -13.36
CA SER A 25 -23.45 14.56 -13.79
C SER A 25 -24.65 13.67 -14.07
N VAL A 26 -24.79 13.21 -15.30
CA VAL A 26 -25.84 12.25 -15.65
C VAL A 26 -25.54 10.96 -14.88
N ALA A 27 -26.51 10.51 -14.08
CA ALA A 27 -26.36 9.28 -13.31
C ALA A 27 -26.07 8.10 -14.27
N PRO A 28 -25.15 7.19 -13.91
CA PRO A 28 -24.80 6.07 -14.78
C PRO A 28 -26.01 5.17 -15.00
N LYS A 29 -26.18 4.67 -16.23
CA LYS A 29 -27.31 3.81 -16.59
C LYS A 29 -26.96 2.33 -16.49
N THR A 30 -25.67 1.99 -16.53
CA THR A 30 -25.19 0.61 -16.37
C THR A 30 -24.11 0.49 -15.29
N PRO A 31 -23.92 -0.71 -14.70
CA PRO A 31 -22.82 -0.99 -13.79
C PRO A 31 -21.44 -0.66 -14.38
N THR A 32 -21.22 -0.88 -15.67
CA THR A 32 -19.94 -0.63 -16.33
C THR A 32 -19.67 0.87 -16.49
N GLU A 33 -20.69 1.67 -16.80
CA GLU A 33 -20.58 3.13 -16.78
C GLU A 33 -20.25 3.64 -15.37
N ALA A 34 -20.98 3.14 -14.37
CA ALA A 34 -20.73 3.46 -12.97
C ALA A 34 -19.31 3.08 -12.54
N TRP A 35 -18.86 1.88 -12.90
CA TRP A 35 -17.52 1.39 -12.59
C TRP A 35 -16.43 2.26 -13.22
N LYS A 36 -16.59 2.68 -14.47
CA LYS A 36 -15.65 3.61 -15.13
C LYS A 36 -15.55 4.93 -14.39
N LEU A 37 -16.68 5.51 -13.99
CA LEU A 37 -16.70 6.77 -13.24
C LEU A 37 -16.02 6.64 -11.88
N VAL A 38 -16.28 5.55 -11.16
CA VAL A 38 -15.67 5.23 -9.87
C VAL A 38 -14.16 5.01 -10.01
N ASN A 39 -13.71 4.24 -11.00
CA ASN A 39 -12.31 3.86 -11.16
C ASN A 39 -11.38 5.05 -11.52
N LEU A 40 -11.94 6.17 -11.99
CA LEU A 40 -11.19 7.40 -12.28
C LEU A 40 -10.97 8.29 -11.04
N LYS A 41 -11.61 7.98 -9.91
CA LYS A 41 -11.53 8.78 -8.68
C LYS A 41 -10.40 8.35 -7.76
N ALA A 42 -9.96 9.27 -6.89
CA ALA A 42 -9.07 8.97 -5.76
C ALA A 42 -9.79 8.05 -4.74
N ASP A 43 -9.03 7.33 -3.91
CA ASP A 43 -9.56 6.18 -3.14
C ASP A 43 -10.73 6.52 -2.20
N GLU A 44 -10.73 7.70 -1.55
CA GLU A 44 -11.84 8.11 -0.66
C GLU A 44 -13.12 8.44 -1.44
N GLU A 45 -13.02 9.26 -2.50
CA GLU A 45 -14.14 9.57 -3.40
C GLU A 45 -14.66 8.30 -4.10
N ARG A 46 -13.74 7.37 -4.42
CA ARG A 46 -14.05 6.11 -5.08
C ARG A 46 -14.99 5.24 -4.23
N ALA A 47 -14.72 5.10 -2.94
CA ALA A 47 -15.55 4.30 -2.05
C ALA A 47 -16.95 4.91 -1.86
N GLN A 48 -17.03 6.23 -1.66
CA GLN A 48 -18.30 6.93 -1.51
C GLN A 48 -19.15 6.86 -2.78
N LEU A 49 -18.53 7.11 -3.94
CA LEU A 49 -19.22 7.03 -5.23
C LEU A 49 -19.63 5.58 -5.57
N ALA A 50 -18.82 4.60 -5.19
CA ALA A 50 -19.20 3.19 -5.31
C ALA A 50 -20.43 2.85 -4.46
N GLN A 51 -20.55 3.39 -3.24
CA GLN A 51 -21.76 3.20 -2.41
C GLN A 51 -23.01 3.79 -3.06
N GLU A 52 -22.90 5.00 -3.60
CA GLU A 52 -23.99 5.66 -4.32
C GLU A 52 -24.43 4.80 -5.51
N TYR A 53 -23.52 4.49 -6.43
CA TYR A 53 -23.88 3.78 -7.67
C TYR A 53 -24.23 2.31 -7.45
N ALA A 54 -23.64 1.63 -6.47
CA ALA A 54 -24.00 0.24 -6.17
C ALA A 54 -25.47 0.10 -5.74
N SER A 55 -26.07 1.15 -5.16
CA SER A 55 -27.48 1.13 -4.76
C SER A 55 -28.45 1.18 -5.94
N MET A 56 -27.99 1.57 -7.13
CA MET A 56 -28.82 1.76 -8.33
C MET A 56 -29.08 0.47 -9.10
N PHE A 57 -28.31 -0.59 -8.85
CA PHE A 57 -28.32 -1.82 -9.64
C PHE A 57 -28.59 -3.03 -8.76
N LYS A 58 -29.12 -4.11 -9.35
CA LYS A 58 -29.29 -5.42 -8.69
C LYS A 58 -28.68 -6.52 -9.57
N PRO A 59 -28.00 -7.53 -9.01
CA PRO A 59 -27.31 -8.55 -9.81
C PRO A 59 -28.18 -9.21 -10.88
N GLY A 60 -29.39 -9.66 -10.53
CA GLY A 60 -30.27 -10.39 -11.45
C GLY A 60 -30.73 -9.63 -12.70
N ASP A 61 -30.53 -8.31 -12.74
CA ASP A 61 -30.92 -7.48 -13.89
C ASP A 61 -29.83 -7.43 -14.98
N TRP A 62 -28.65 -7.99 -14.72
CA TRP A 62 -27.46 -7.82 -15.55
C TRP A 62 -26.81 -9.16 -15.93
N LYS A 63 -25.96 -9.11 -16.96
CA LYS A 63 -25.19 -10.25 -17.49
C LYS A 63 -23.82 -9.78 -18.01
N ASP A 64 -22.98 -10.72 -18.42
CA ASP A 64 -21.70 -10.43 -19.07
C ASP A 64 -20.82 -9.46 -18.25
N GLU A 65 -20.12 -8.52 -18.91
CA GLU A 65 -19.23 -7.54 -18.27
C GLU A 65 -19.94 -6.67 -17.21
N GLU A 66 -21.26 -6.49 -17.31
CA GLU A 66 -22.02 -5.70 -16.33
C GLU A 66 -22.02 -6.35 -14.94
N LEU A 67 -22.09 -7.68 -14.85
CA LEU A 67 -21.99 -8.39 -13.58
C LEU A 67 -20.59 -8.29 -12.97
N LEU A 68 -19.54 -8.32 -13.79
CA LEU A 68 -18.16 -8.14 -13.32
C LEU A 68 -17.94 -6.73 -12.77
N SER A 69 -18.42 -5.71 -13.49
CA SER A 69 -18.41 -4.31 -13.05
C SER A 69 -19.21 -4.13 -11.76
N LEU A 70 -20.39 -4.74 -11.67
CA LEU A 70 -21.26 -4.68 -10.51
C LEU A 70 -20.65 -5.37 -9.28
N GLY A 71 -20.02 -6.53 -9.45
CA GLY A 71 -19.30 -7.21 -8.38
C GLY A 71 -18.16 -6.36 -7.81
N ASN A 72 -17.43 -5.65 -8.68
CA ASN A 72 -16.41 -4.70 -8.25
C ASN A 72 -16.99 -3.50 -7.49
N LEU A 73 -18.10 -2.92 -7.98
CA LEU A 73 -18.81 -1.83 -7.30
C LEU A 73 -19.26 -2.25 -5.90
N TYR A 74 -19.93 -3.40 -5.77
CA TYR A 74 -20.38 -3.88 -4.47
C TYR A 74 -19.23 -4.16 -3.52
N ARG A 75 -18.12 -4.72 -4.00
CA ARG A 75 -16.93 -4.95 -3.18
C ARG A 75 -16.37 -3.64 -2.65
N LEU A 76 -16.25 -2.60 -3.49
CA LEU A 76 -15.79 -1.28 -3.05
C LEU A 76 -16.78 -0.60 -2.11
N ALA A 77 -18.08 -0.80 -2.32
CA ALA A 77 -19.14 -0.30 -1.45
C ALA A 77 -19.23 -1.04 -0.09
N GLY A 78 -18.46 -2.12 0.11
CA GLY A 78 -18.54 -2.96 1.30
C GLY A 78 -19.75 -3.91 1.34
N GLN A 79 -20.51 -4.03 0.24
CA GLN A 79 -21.68 -4.89 0.11
C GLN A 79 -21.26 -6.32 -0.29
N LEU A 80 -20.49 -7.00 0.58
CA LEU A 80 -19.77 -8.24 0.24
C LEU A 80 -20.69 -9.38 -0.26
N ASN A 81 -21.86 -9.57 0.35
CA ASN A 81 -22.80 -10.63 -0.08
C ASN A 81 -23.35 -10.38 -1.49
N ARG A 82 -23.60 -9.13 -1.85
CA ARG A 82 -24.05 -8.76 -3.21
C ARG A 82 -22.91 -8.85 -4.22
N ALA A 83 -21.69 -8.53 -3.80
CA ALA A 83 -20.50 -8.74 -4.61
C ALA A 83 -20.33 -10.23 -4.95
N GLN A 84 -20.46 -11.10 -3.95
CA GLN A 84 -20.43 -12.55 -4.13
C GLN A 84 -21.54 -13.02 -5.09
N GLU A 85 -22.78 -12.56 -4.92
CA GLU A 85 -23.91 -12.90 -5.78
C GLU A 85 -23.63 -12.52 -7.25
N ALA A 86 -23.25 -11.27 -7.51
CA ALA A 86 -22.95 -10.79 -8.86
C ALA A 86 -21.81 -11.58 -9.54
N LEU A 87 -20.73 -11.85 -8.81
CA LEU A 87 -19.60 -12.62 -9.33
C LEU A 87 -19.93 -14.10 -9.55
N THR A 88 -20.81 -14.67 -8.72
CA THR A 88 -21.28 -16.05 -8.91
C THR A 88 -22.16 -16.16 -10.15
N LEU A 89 -23.06 -15.18 -10.38
CA LEU A 89 -23.86 -15.10 -11.61
C LEU A 89 -22.96 -14.92 -12.84
N TYR A 90 -21.93 -14.07 -12.76
CA TYR A 90 -20.96 -13.90 -13.85
C TYR A 90 -20.24 -15.21 -14.19
N LEU A 91 -19.76 -15.92 -13.17
CA LEU A 91 -19.02 -17.17 -13.32
C LEU A 91 -19.90 -18.38 -13.70
N ALA A 92 -21.22 -18.24 -13.64
CA ALA A 92 -22.16 -19.29 -14.05
C ALA A 92 -22.30 -19.37 -15.59
N ASP A 93 -21.96 -18.32 -16.32
CA ASP A 93 -21.95 -18.33 -17.78
C ASP A 93 -20.56 -18.80 -18.29
N PRO A 94 -20.48 -19.94 -19.00
CA PRO A 94 -19.21 -20.48 -19.49
C PRO A 94 -18.56 -19.64 -20.60
N LYS A 95 -19.24 -18.62 -21.14
CA LYS A 95 -18.75 -17.79 -22.26
C LYS A 95 -18.08 -16.50 -21.84
N VAL A 96 -18.03 -16.20 -20.53
CA VAL A 96 -17.47 -14.94 -20.06
C VAL A 96 -15.95 -14.87 -20.25
N ALA A 97 -15.46 -13.70 -20.65
CA ALA A 97 -14.06 -13.55 -21.06
C ALA A 97 -13.04 -13.48 -19.91
N ASN A 98 -13.44 -13.00 -18.72
CA ASN A 98 -12.51 -12.68 -17.62
C ASN A 98 -12.76 -13.54 -16.37
N VAL A 99 -12.74 -14.86 -16.54
CA VAL A 99 -12.99 -15.85 -15.49
C VAL A 99 -12.01 -15.69 -14.33
N SER A 100 -10.70 -15.73 -14.60
CA SER A 100 -9.70 -15.63 -13.52
C SER A 100 -9.69 -14.27 -12.82
N GLY A 101 -10.00 -13.18 -13.53
CA GLY A 101 -10.16 -11.87 -12.90
C GLY A 101 -11.35 -11.82 -11.95
N ALA A 102 -12.49 -12.39 -12.36
CA ALA A 102 -13.67 -12.50 -11.50
C ALA A 102 -13.40 -13.37 -10.26
N ARG A 103 -12.72 -14.51 -10.41
CA ARG A 103 -12.32 -15.35 -9.26
C ARG A 103 -11.34 -14.67 -8.32
N GLN A 104 -10.40 -13.87 -8.82
CA GLN A 104 -9.52 -13.07 -7.95
C GLN A 104 -10.30 -12.05 -7.12
N ILE A 105 -11.36 -11.45 -7.68
CA ILE A 105 -12.23 -10.54 -6.94
C ILE A 105 -13.05 -11.34 -5.91
N LEU A 106 -13.60 -12.50 -6.30
CA LEU A 106 -14.38 -13.36 -5.42
C LEU A 106 -13.56 -13.89 -4.24
N LEU A 107 -12.30 -14.25 -4.48
CA LEU A 107 -11.33 -14.61 -3.43
C LEU A 107 -11.21 -13.51 -2.38
N LYS A 108 -11.03 -12.25 -2.81
CA LYS A 108 -10.97 -11.09 -1.90
C LYS A 108 -12.26 -10.87 -1.13
N VAL A 109 -13.42 -11.13 -1.77
CA VAL A 109 -14.73 -11.05 -1.12
C VAL A 109 -14.83 -12.10 -0.02
N PHE A 110 -14.48 -13.36 -0.28
CA PHE A 110 -14.51 -14.43 0.73
C PHE A 110 -13.56 -14.18 1.90
N ILE A 111 -12.35 -13.67 1.64
CA ILE A 111 -11.42 -13.27 2.70
C ILE A 111 -12.00 -12.15 3.55
N ALA A 112 -12.61 -11.13 2.94
CA ALA A 112 -13.25 -10.03 3.66
C ALA A 112 -14.46 -10.49 4.49
N GLN A 113 -15.17 -11.52 4.04
CA GLN A 113 -16.23 -12.20 4.79
C GLN A 113 -15.71 -13.16 5.87
N LYS A 114 -14.39 -13.40 5.94
CA LYS A 114 -13.74 -14.43 6.77
C LYS A 114 -14.20 -15.87 6.45
N ASN A 115 -14.65 -16.11 5.22
CA ASN A 115 -14.99 -17.44 4.72
C ASN A 115 -13.75 -18.08 4.06
N TYR A 116 -12.83 -18.57 4.90
CA TYR A 116 -11.52 -19.04 4.44
C TYR A 116 -11.57 -20.36 3.67
N ASP A 117 -12.54 -21.23 3.93
CA ASP A 117 -12.72 -22.47 3.18
C ASP A 117 -13.13 -22.16 1.72
N ALA A 118 -14.09 -21.25 1.53
CA ALA A 118 -14.48 -20.81 0.19
C ALA A 118 -13.35 -20.05 -0.52
N ALA A 119 -12.62 -19.21 0.22
CA ALA A 119 -11.43 -18.53 -0.32
C ALA A 119 -10.38 -19.54 -0.82
N LEU A 120 -10.04 -20.55 -0.02
CA LEU A 120 -9.08 -21.58 -0.39
C LEU A 120 -9.57 -22.39 -1.60
N SER A 121 -10.86 -22.75 -1.65
CA SER A 121 -11.44 -23.42 -2.81
C SER A 121 -11.27 -22.60 -4.09
N VAL A 122 -11.57 -21.29 -4.06
CA VAL A 122 -11.41 -20.40 -5.23
C VAL A 122 -9.95 -20.27 -5.63
N ALA A 123 -9.04 -20.15 -4.66
CA ALA A 123 -7.62 -20.07 -4.93
C ALA A 123 -7.08 -21.35 -5.58
N ASN A 124 -7.51 -22.52 -5.13
CA ASN A 124 -7.14 -23.80 -5.75
C ASN A 124 -7.70 -23.92 -7.17
N THR A 125 -8.92 -23.43 -7.43
CA THR A 125 -9.45 -23.35 -8.79
C THR A 125 -8.59 -22.44 -9.68
N LEU A 126 -8.26 -21.22 -9.22
CA LEU A 126 -7.37 -20.30 -9.93
C LEU A 126 -6.02 -20.92 -10.27
N LEU A 127 -5.45 -21.69 -9.34
CA LEU A 127 -4.18 -22.39 -9.58
C LEU A 127 -4.33 -23.47 -10.65
N ALA A 128 -5.47 -24.14 -10.76
CA ALA A 128 -5.69 -25.20 -11.75
C ALA A 128 -6.09 -24.68 -13.16
N GLU A 129 -6.49 -23.42 -13.28
CA GLU A 129 -6.97 -22.82 -14.54
C GLU A 129 -5.85 -22.68 -15.58
N PRO A 130 -6.00 -23.24 -16.80
CA PRO A 130 -5.05 -23.04 -17.91
C PRO A 130 -4.89 -21.58 -18.34
N GLU A 131 -5.96 -20.79 -18.25
CA GLU A 131 -6.02 -19.38 -18.62
C GLU A 131 -5.44 -18.43 -17.55
N TYR A 132 -5.15 -18.93 -16.34
CA TYR A 132 -4.55 -18.12 -15.30
C TYR A 132 -3.11 -17.76 -15.67
N ASP A 133 -2.91 -16.50 -16.09
CA ASP A 133 -1.61 -16.02 -16.54
C ASP A 133 -0.64 -15.83 -15.37
N ARG A 134 0.01 -16.92 -14.98
CA ARG A 134 1.10 -16.96 -13.98
C ARG A 134 2.35 -16.17 -14.40
N SER A 135 2.43 -15.70 -15.65
CA SER A 135 3.55 -14.86 -16.11
C SER A 135 3.39 -13.40 -15.69
N THR A 136 2.18 -12.98 -15.30
CA THR A 136 1.90 -11.62 -14.86
C THR A 136 2.12 -11.45 -13.35
N LEU A 137 2.90 -10.44 -12.98
CA LEU A 137 3.28 -10.20 -11.58
C LEU A 137 2.07 -9.86 -10.69
N VAL A 138 1.13 -9.06 -11.19
CA VAL A 138 0.03 -8.51 -10.36
C VAL A 138 -0.95 -9.59 -9.87
N PRO A 139 -1.49 -10.47 -10.74
CA PRO A 139 -2.32 -11.60 -10.30
C PRO A 139 -1.59 -12.54 -9.34
N VAL A 140 -0.35 -12.93 -9.67
CA VAL A 140 0.47 -13.82 -8.84
C VAL A 140 0.69 -13.25 -7.45
N VAL A 141 1.14 -12.00 -7.33
CA VAL A 141 1.35 -11.35 -6.04
C VAL A 141 0.04 -11.25 -5.26
N THR A 142 -1.06 -10.91 -5.94
CA THR A 142 -2.39 -10.85 -5.31
C THR A 142 -2.79 -12.20 -4.70
N LEU A 143 -2.55 -13.30 -5.42
CA LEU A 143 -2.87 -14.65 -4.97
C LEU A 143 -1.97 -15.08 -3.80
N ILE A 144 -0.65 -14.85 -3.90
CA ILE A 144 0.30 -15.15 -2.82
C ILE A 144 -0.09 -14.41 -1.53
N LYS A 145 -0.39 -13.10 -1.61
CA LYS A 145 -0.82 -12.31 -0.43
C LYS A 145 -2.10 -12.85 0.19
N SER A 146 -3.06 -13.24 -0.65
CA SER A 146 -4.35 -13.78 -0.21
C SER A 146 -4.18 -15.11 0.53
N LEU A 147 -3.36 -16.02 -0.02
CA LEU A 147 -3.04 -17.31 0.57
C LEU A 147 -2.21 -17.18 1.86
N ALA A 148 -1.21 -16.30 1.88
CA ALA A 148 -0.43 -16.02 3.08
C ALA A 148 -1.29 -15.43 4.21
N GLY A 149 -2.25 -14.56 3.87
CA GLY A 149 -3.21 -13.98 4.81
C GLY A 149 -4.14 -15.01 5.48
N ILE A 150 -4.24 -16.23 4.94
CA ILE A 150 -5.02 -17.34 5.50
C ILE A 150 -4.14 -18.52 5.95
N GLY A 151 -2.81 -18.37 5.97
CA GLY A 151 -1.89 -19.40 6.47
C GLY A 151 -1.71 -20.62 5.54
N SER A 152 -1.83 -20.44 4.23
CA SER A 152 -1.79 -21.54 3.25
C SER A 152 -0.38 -21.78 2.70
N LYS A 153 0.08 -23.04 2.75
CA LYS A 153 1.40 -23.47 2.23
C LYS A 153 1.55 -23.26 0.72
N GLU A 154 0.43 -23.23 0.00
CA GLU A 154 0.34 -22.92 -1.42
C GLU A 154 0.94 -21.55 -1.74
N ALA A 155 0.90 -20.58 -0.80
CA ALA A 155 1.54 -19.28 -1.00
C ALA A 155 3.06 -19.39 -1.23
N ILE A 156 3.74 -20.24 -0.45
CA ILE A 156 5.19 -20.43 -0.54
C ILE A 156 5.55 -21.17 -1.82
N LEU A 157 4.80 -22.22 -2.17
CA LEU A 157 5.00 -23.00 -3.39
C LEU A 157 4.81 -22.13 -4.64
N LEU A 158 3.71 -21.38 -4.71
CA LEU A 158 3.44 -20.46 -5.82
C LEU A 158 4.51 -19.37 -5.92
N PHE A 159 4.93 -18.82 -4.79
CA PHE A 159 6.01 -17.86 -4.75
C PHE A 159 7.29 -18.47 -5.34
N GLU A 160 7.68 -19.66 -4.89
CA GLU A 160 8.89 -20.33 -5.35
C GLU A 160 8.88 -20.63 -6.86
N GLU A 161 7.75 -21.08 -7.39
CA GLU A 161 7.55 -21.39 -8.82
C GLU A 161 7.70 -20.16 -9.72
N THR A 162 7.35 -18.98 -9.21
CA THR A 162 7.26 -17.75 -10.01
C THR A 162 8.59 -16.97 -10.06
N LEU A 163 9.49 -17.19 -9.09
CA LEU A 163 10.78 -16.51 -9.01
C LEU A 163 11.64 -16.58 -10.29
N PRO A 164 11.80 -17.74 -10.96
CA PRO A 164 12.60 -17.80 -12.18
C PRO A 164 12.07 -16.89 -13.29
N GLY A 165 10.75 -16.82 -13.46
CA GLY A 165 10.10 -15.93 -14.43
C GLY A 165 10.31 -14.47 -14.07
N LEU A 166 10.12 -14.14 -12.80
CA LEU A 166 10.33 -12.79 -12.28
C LEU A 166 11.79 -12.32 -12.46
N PHE A 167 12.78 -13.17 -12.19
CA PHE A 167 14.19 -12.84 -12.39
C PHE A 167 14.56 -12.66 -13.86
N ARG A 168 13.97 -13.45 -14.77
CA ARG A 168 14.13 -13.20 -16.22
C ARG A 168 13.58 -11.84 -16.62
N HIS A 169 12.42 -11.46 -16.08
CA HIS A 169 11.83 -10.15 -16.36
C HIS A 169 12.70 -9.00 -15.81
N ALA A 170 13.12 -9.10 -14.55
CA ALA A 170 14.05 -8.15 -13.92
C ALA A 170 15.35 -8.00 -14.73
N THR A 171 15.91 -9.11 -15.22
CA THR A 171 17.11 -9.10 -16.09
C THR A 171 16.82 -8.38 -17.41
N SER A 172 15.65 -8.62 -18.02
CA SER A 172 15.24 -7.90 -19.23
C SER A 172 15.08 -6.40 -18.97
N GLU A 173 14.59 -6.01 -17.81
CA GLU A 173 14.35 -4.61 -17.45
C GLU A 173 15.66 -3.83 -17.31
N ILE A 174 16.64 -4.44 -16.65
CA ILE A 174 18.00 -3.90 -16.54
C ILE A 174 18.62 -3.67 -17.93
N LYS A 175 18.47 -4.64 -18.84
CA LYS A 175 19.01 -4.54 -20.21
C LYS A 175 18.33 -3.45 -21.03
N LYS A 176 17.01 -3.31 -20.91
CA LYS A 176 16.22 -2.32 -21.67
C LYS A 176 16.46 -0.89 -21.19
N ASN A 177 16.71 -0.71 -19.90
CA ASN A 177 16.80 0.61 -19.27
C ASN A 177 18.11 0.75 -18.48
N PRO A 178 19.27 1.01 -19.12
CA PRO A 178 20.56 1.04 -18.43
C PRO A 178 20.67 2.06 -17.27
N GLN A 179 19.90 3.15 -17.34
CA GLN A 179 19.92 4.21 -16.33
C GLN A 179 19.11 3.86 -15.06
N PHE A 180 17.93 3.27 -15.22
CA PHE A 180 16.96 3.05 -14.14
C PHE A 180 16.57 1.58 -13.92
N GLY A 181 16.97 0.69 -14.81
CA GLY A 181 16.51 -0.69 -14.90
C GLY A 181 16.83 -1.50 -13.65
N SER A 182 18.00 -1.30 -13.02
CA SER A 182 18.34 -1.95 -11.75
C SER A 182 17.39 -1.54 -10.62
N THR A 183 17.06 -0.25 -10.52
CA THR A 183 16.12 0.25 -9.50
C THR A 183 14.72 -0.28 -9.76
N MET A 184 14.25 -0.23 -11.01
CA MET A 184 12.92 -0.74 -11.39
C MET A 184 12.82 -2.25 -11.15
N ALA A 185 13.83 -3.00 -11.56
CA ALA A 185 13.92 -4.44 -11.28
C ALA A 185 13.89 -4.71 -9.77
N GLY A 186 14.68 -3.96 -8.97
CA GLY A 186 14.63 -4.05 -7.51
C GLY A 186 13.24 -3.79 -6.93
N MET A 187 12.52 -2.78 -7.42
CA MET A 187 11.14 -2.49 -7.00
C MET A 187 10.18 -3.61 -7.38
N MET A 188 10.32 -4.19 -8.58
CA MET A 188 9.51 -5.34 -8.99
C MET A 188 9.75 -6.56 -8.10
N LEU A 189 11.00 -6.80 -7.72
CA LEU A 189 11.35 -7.87 -6.80
C LEU A 189 10.85 -7.59 -5.38
N ALA A 190 10.86 -6.32 -4.95
CA ALA A 190 10.28 -5.90 -3.68
C ALA A 190 8.77 -6.18 -3.62
N ASP A 191 8.03 -5.93 -4.70
CA ASP A 191 6.59 -6.26 -4.78
C ASP A 191 6.32 -7.76 -4.60
N ALA A 192 7.25 -8.63 -5.04
CA ALA A 192 7.11 -10.07 -4.86
C ALA A 192 7.24 -10.52 -3.39
N LEU A 193 7.93 -9.73 -2.55
CA LEU A 193 8.09 -10.01 -1.12
C LEU A 193 6.84 -9.74 -0.29
N GLU A 194 5.80 -9.18 -0.89
CA GLU A 194 4.55 -8.85 -0.20
C GLU A 194 3.83 -10.07 0.40
N GLY A 195 4.07 -11.28 -0.11
CA GLY A 195 3.64 -12.52 0.53
C GLY A 195 4.27 -12.73 1.91
N GLY A 196 5.58 -12.48 2.03
CA GLY A 196 6.29 -12.57 3.31
C GLY A 196 5.86 -11.48 4.28
N ARG A 197 5.48 -10.29 3.78
CA ARG A 197 4.85 -9.24 4.58
C ARG A 197 3.49 -9.67 5.11
N ALA A 198 2.64 -10.28 4.28
CA ALA A 198 1.31 -10.75 4.68
C ALA A 198 1.39 -11.77 5.84
N TYR A 199 2.34 -12.71 5.80
CA TYR A 199 2.60 -13.62 6.93
C TYR A 199 2.98 -12.87 8.22
N ARG A 200 3.77 -11.79 8.14
CA ARG A 200 4.09 -10.98 9.33
C ARG A 200 2.91 -10.22 9.89
N GLU A 201 1.98 -9.79 9.03
CA GLU A 201 0.75 -9.11 9.44
C GLU A 201 -0.18 -10.04 10.25
N THR A 202 -0.17 -11.34 9.94
CA THR A 202 -0.88 -12.39 10.69
C THR A 202 -0.11 -12.90 11.91
N GLY A 203 1.17 -12.53 12.05
CA GLY A 203 2.05 -12.93 13.14
C GLY A 203 2.86 -14.21 12.85
N ASP A 204 2.77 -14.76 11.65
CA ASP A 204 3.56 -15.91 11.21
C ASP A 204 4.96 -15.46 10.77
N LEU A 205 5.85 -15.32 11.74
CA LEU A 205 7.23 -14.91 11.48
C LEU A 205 8.03 -16.04 10.82
N VAL A 206 7.67 -17.30 11.04
CA VAL A 206 8.42 -18.46 10.53
C VAL A 206 8.25 -18.58 9.03
N ASP A 207 7.00 -18.56 8.54
CA ASP A 207 6.74 -18.69 7.11
C ASP A 207 7.15 -17.43 6.34
N SER A 208 7.11 -16.26 6.99
CA SER A 208 7.71 -15.04 6.44
C SER A 208 9.22 -15.19 6.21
N GLU A 209 9.99 -15.64 7.21
CA GLU A 209 11.43 -15.82 7.06
C GLU A 209 11.77 -16.96 6.09
N ASN A 210 10.95 -18.02 6.03
CA ASN A 210 11.09 -19.06 5.02
C ASN A 210 10.96 -18.49 3.61
N LEU A 211 9.95 -17.64 3.37
CA LEU A 211 9.73 -16.98 2.09
C LEU A 211 10.91 -16.07 1.71
N PHE A 212 11.39 -15.26 2.65
CA PHE A 212 12.57 -14.41 2.42
C PHE A 212 13.84 -15.23 2.15
N LYS A 213 14.03 -16.34 2.87
CA LYS A 213 15.16 -17.24 2.66
C LYS A 213 15.12 -17.89 1.27
N VAL A 214 13.96 -18.39 0.84
CA VAL A 214 13.77 -18.96 -0.51
C VAL A 214 14.10 -17.89 -1.56
N PHE A 215 13.53 -16.69 -1.42
CA PHE A 215 13.79 -15.57 -2.32
C PHE A 215 15.28 -15.24 -2.43
N LEU A 216 15.94 -14.99 -1.29
CA LEU A 216 17.35 -14.60 -1.26
C LEU A 216 18.27 -15.69 -1.78
N THR A 217 17.96 -16.96 -1.51
CA THR A 217 18.73 -18.11 -2.02
C THR A 217 18.67 -18.14 -3.54
N LYS A 218 17.48 -18.01 -4.13
CA LYS A 218 17.33 -18.01 -5.59
C LYS A 218 17.89 -16.74 -6.23
N LEU A 219 17.76 -15.58 -5.58
CA LEU A 219 18.34 -14.33 -6.07
C LEU A 219 19.86 -14.43 -6.15
N LYS A 220 20.50 -14.96 -5.10
CA LYS A 220 21.96 -15.20 -5.05
C LYS A 220 22.43 -16.18 -6.14
N ALA A 221 21.62 -17.18 -6.47
CA ALA A 221 21.90 -18.13 -7.55
C ALA A 221 21.63 -17.56 -8.97
N SER A 222 21.08 -16.36 -9.08
CA SER A 222 20.71 -15.75 -10.36
C SER A 222 21.79 -14.77 -10.87
N PRO A 223 21.76 -14.41 -12.17
CA PRO A 223 22.61 -13.34 -12.72
C PRO A 223 22.40 -11.96 -12.08
N LEU A 224 21.30 -11.75 -11.35
CA LEU A 224 20.99 -10.47 -10.69
C LEU A 224 21.81 -10.25 -9.41
N SER A 225 22.45 -11.31 -8.88
CA SER A 225 23.19 -11.26 -7.61
C SER A 225 24.35 -10.26 -7.59
N SER A 226 24.91 -9.91 -8.74
CA SER A 226 25.98 -8.92 -8.86
C SER A 226 25.47 -7.47 -8.95
N ASP A 227 24.17 -7.24 -9.10
CA ASP A 227 23.61 -5.89 -9.20
C ASP A 227 23.41 -5.28 -7.81
N GLN A 228 24.32 -4.37 -7.44
CA GLN A 228 24.30 -3.72 -6.14
C GLN A 228 23.10 -2.79 -5.92
N LYS A 229 22.62 -2.10 -6.98
CA LYS A 229 21.49 -1.18 -6.87
C LYS A 229 20.20 -1.95 -6.60
N LEU A 230 19.99 -3.03 -7.36
CA LEU A 230 18.87 -3.94 -7.15
C LEU A 230 18.93 -4.58 -5.77
N SER A 231 20.09 -5.11 -5.37
CA SER A 231 20.28 -5.76 -4.07
C SER A 231 19.92 -4.80 -2.93
N LYS A 232 20.35 -3.54 -3.00
CA LYS A 232 20.01 -2.52 -2.01
C LYS A 232 18.51 -2.28 -1.88
N VAL A 233 17.78 -2.20 -3.00
CA VAL A 233 16.31 -2.03 -2.98
C VAL A 233 15.62 -3.22 -2.34
N VAL A 234 16.05 -4.44 -2.69
CA VAL A 234 15.55 -5.69 -2.11
C VAL A 234 15.82 -5.76 -0.60
N ASP A 235 17.03 -5.44 -0.16
CA ASP A 235 17.42 -5.48 1.24
C ASP A 235 16.61 -4.50 2.08
N ILE A 236 16.35 -3.30 1.56
CA ILE A 236 15.45 -2.32 2.18
C ILE A 236 14.04 -2.89 2.31
N ALA A 237 13.50 -3.50 1.24
CA ALA A 237 12.15 -4.06 1.26
C ALA A 237 12.01 -5.21 2.28
N ILE A 238 12.98 -6.13 2.35
CA ILE A 238 13.00 -7.20 3.35
C ILE A 238 13.11 -6.60 4.76
N SER A 239 13.99 -5.63 4.95
CA SER A 239 14.19 -5.00 6.27
C SER A 239 12.92 -4.29 6.73
N GLN A 240 12.24 -3.56 5.84
CA GLN A 240 10.93 -2.95 6.14
C GLN A 240 9.85 -4.01 6.43
N ALA A 241 9.81 -5.11 5.68
CA ALA A 241 8.88 -6.19 5.96
C ALA A 241 9.15 -6.81 7.34
N ARG A 242 10.43 -6.96 7.73
CA ARG A 242 10.84 -7.52 9.03
C ARG A 242 10.48 -6.65 10.24
N VAL A 243 10.22 -5.36 10.03
CA VAL A 243 9.67 -4.49 11.08
C VAL A 243 8.22 -4.85 11.40
N VAL A 244 7.46 -5.41 10.45
CA VAL A 244 6.07 -5.84 10.68
C VAL A 244 6.03 -7.11 11.54
N GLY A 245 5.12 -7.19 12.50
CA GLY A 245 4.92 -8.36 13.37
C GLY A 245 5.80 -8.40 14.62
N ILE A 246 6.84 -7.54 14.71
CA ILE A 246 7.68 -7.41 15.91
C ILE A 246 7.21 -6.25 16.80
N SER A 247 7.74 -6.21 18.03
CA SER A 247 7.59 -5.04 18.90
C SER A 247 8.11 -3.79 18.21
N ALA A 248 7.32 -2.73 18.28
CA ALA A 248 7.63 -1.42 17.75
C ALA A 248 8.99 -0.94 18.27
N PRO A 249 9.97 -0.73 17.39
CA PRO A 249 11.23 -0.15 17.81
C PRO A 249 11.04 1.21 18.50
N SER A 250 11.89 1.51 19.48
CA SER A 250 11.82 2.78 20.22
C SER A 250 12.06 3.97 19.29
N ILE A 251 11.34 5.06 19.53
CA ILE A 251 11.58 6.36 18.92
C ILE A 251 11.78 7.37 20.03
N GLU A 252 12.87 8.10 19.96
CA GLU A 252 13.22 9.15 20.90
C GLU A 252 13.18 10.49 20.19
N GLY A 253 12.63 11.50 20.86
CA GLY A 253 12.59 12.87 20.37
C GLY A 253 13.49 13.79 21.18
N VAL A 254 14.19 14.69 20.49
CA VAL A 254 14.86 15.86 21.08
C VAL A 254 13.87 17.01 21.30
N GLU A 255 12.82 17.09 20.48
CA GLU A 255 11.77 18.11 20.56
C GLU A 255 10.38 17.51 20.34
N TYR A 256 9.37 18.09 20.99
CA TYR A 256 7.97 17.65 20.91
C TYR A 256 7.06 18.87 20.66
N ILE A 257 6.34 18.86 19.55
CA ILE A 257 5.54 20.01 19.10
C ILE A 257 4.06 19.64 19.15
N GLY A 258 3.27 20.40 19.92
CA GLY A 258 1.84 20.16 20.07
C GLY A 258 1.49 18.82 20.72
N MET A 259 2.42 18.24 21.47
CA MET A 259 2.24 17.05 22.30
C MET A 259 3.23 17.09 23.48
N PRO A 260 2.92 16.42 24.60
CA PRO A 260 3.89 16.25 25.68
C PRO A 260 5.03 15.33 25.25
N LYS A 261 6.16 15.42 25.97
CA LYS A 261 7.23 14.43 25.87
C LYS A 261 6.66 13.03 26.08
N THR A 262 6.95 12.14 25.13
CA THR A 262 6.29 10.82 25.02
C THR A 262 7.35 9.75 24.80
N SER A 263 7.17 8.59 25.41
CA SER A 263 7.96 7.38 25.18
C SER A 263 7.10 6.26 24.63
N MET A 264 7.71 5.24 24.01
CA MET A 264 6.97 4.06 23.56
C MET A 264 6.24 3.35 24.71
N GLU A 265 6.80 3.36 25.92
CA GLU A 265 6.15 2.80 27.09
C GLU A 265 4.84 3.53 27.43
N SER A 266 4.85 4.87 27.38
CA SER A 266 3.65 5.68 27.63
C SER A 266 2.56 5.53 26.55
N LEU A 267 2.90 4.89 25.43
CA LEU A 267 2.00 4.66 24.30
C LEU A 267 1.40 3.24 24.31
N LYS A 268 1.82 2.36 25.22
CA LYS A 268 1.21 1.02 25.36
C LYS A 268 -0.30 1.13 25.60
N GLY A 269 -1.06 0.19 25.03
CA GLY A 269 -2.52 0.16 25.12
C GLY A 269 -3.24 1.06 24.11
N LYS A 270 -2.52 1.96 23.41
CA LYS A 270 -3.05 2.78 22.31
C LYS A 270 -2.76 2.15 20.95
N VAL A 271 -3.57 2.50 19.95
CA VAL A 271 -3.21 2.29 18.55
C VAL A 271 -2.39 3.49 18.11
N ILE A 272 -1.19 3.27 17.59
CA ILE A 272 -0.29 4.37 17.18
C ILE A 272 -0.12 4.39 15.67
N VAL A 273 -0.25 5.58 15.08
CA VAL A 273 0.21 5.83 13.71
C VAL A 273 1.43 6.73 13.78
N LEU A 274 2.57 6.21 13.36
CA LEU A 274 3.77 7.01 13.13
C LEU A 274 3.76 7.48 11.69
N ASP A 275 3.69 8.78 11.47
CA ASP A 275 3.74 9.41 10.15
C ASP A 275 5.12 10.05 9.95
N PHE A 276 6.01 9.35 9.28
CA PHE A 276 7.34 9.87 8.96
C PHE A 276 7.19 10.93 7.86
N LEU A 277 7.60 12.16 8.18
CA LEU A 277 7.35 13.34 7.36
C LEU A 277 8.54 14.30 7.37
N ALA A 278 8.46 15.28 6.48
CA ALA A 278 9.30 16.47 6.51
C ALA A 278 8.44 17.70 6.24
N HIS A 279 8.84 18.85 6.78
CA HIS A 279 8.07 20.09 6.64
C HIS A 279 7.97 20.57 5.16
N TRP A 280 8.97 20.27 4.33
CA TRP A 280 8.99 20.59 2.90
C TRP A 280 8.33 19.51 2.02
N CYS A 281 7.91 18.37 2.58
CA CYS A 281 7.36 17.25 1.84
C CYS A 281 5.90 17.49 1.46
N LYS A 282 5.64 17.95 0.22
CA LYS A 282 4.27 18.22 -0.27
C LYS A 282 3.32 17.01 -0.14
N PRO A 283 3.70 15.78 -0.53
CA PRO A 283 2.82 14.62 -0.35
C PRO A 283 2.54 14.29 1.12
N CYS A 284 3.48 14.59 2.03
CA CYS A 284 3.27 14.40 3.46
C CYS A 284 2.20 15.38 3.98
N VAL A 285 2.33 16.66 3.63
CA VAL A 285 1.40 17.72 4.03
C VAL A 285 -0.01 17.50 3.47
N ALA A 286 -0.12 16.96 2.25
CA ALA A 286 -1.39 16.61 1.63
C ALA A 286 -2.19 15.54 2.42
N GLU A 287 -1.53 14.74 3.26
CA GLU A 287 -2.19 13.70 4.07
C GLU A 287 -2.72 14.23 5.41
N PHE A 288 -2.33 15.44 5.83
CA PHE A 288 -2.72 15.99 7.14
C PHE A 288 -4.25 16.08 7.34
N PRO A 289 -5.06 16.51 6.36
CA PRO A 289 -6.52 16.51 6.53
C PRO A 289 -7.09 15.12 6.86
N LYS A 290 -6.62 14.08 6.18
CA LYS A 290 -7.04 12.69 6.43
C LYS A 290 -6.62 12.22 7.82
N LEU A 291 -5.37 12.50 8.20
CA LEU A 291 -4.85 12.16 9.53
C LEU A 291 -5.59 12.93 10.64
N ASN A 292 -5.96 14.19 10.41
CA ASN A 292 -6.78 14.96 11.35
C ASN A 292 -8.15 14.30 11.57
N ILE A 293 -8.84 13.91 10.49
CA ILE A 293 -10.13 13.20 10.57
C ILE A 293 -9.98 11.91 11.39
N LEU A 294 -8.93 11.12 11.15
CA LEU A 294 -8.67 9.90 11.91
C LEU A 294 -8.41 10.21 13.39
N GLN A 295 -7.57 11.18 13.69
CA GLN A 295 -7.23 11.58 15.06
C GLN A 295 -8.45 12.10 15.83
N GLU A 296 -9.32 12.88 15.19
CA GLU A 296 -10.56 13.39 15.79
C GLU A 296 -11.56 12.25 16.03
N LYS A 297 -11.74 11.38 15.04
CA LYS A 297 -12.74 10.30 15.09
C LYS A 297 -12.36 9.19 16.08
N TYR A 298 -11.10 8.81 16.13
CA TYR A 298 -10.63 7.65 16.90
C TYR A 298 -9.73 8.00 18.07
N GLY A 299 -9.38 9.28 18.27
CA GLY A 299 -8.49 9.71 19.36
C GLY A 299 -9.01 9.32 20.74
N SER A 300 -10.30 9.57 21.00
CA SER A 300 -10.97 9.15 22.24
C SER A 300 -11.08 7.63 22.39
N GLN A 301 -10.97 6.88 21.30
CA GLN A 301 -10.98 5.41 21.27
C GLN A 301 -9.57 4.82 21.42
N GLY A 302 -8.57 5.66 21.69
CA GLY A 302 -7.19 5.26 21.93
C GLY A 302 -6.30 5.27 20.68
N LEU A 303 -6.69 5.96 19.60
CA LEU A 303 -5.77 6.27 18.50
C LEU A 303 -4.87 7.46 18.87
N GLN A 304 -3.57 7.32 18.61
CA GLN A 304 -2.62 8.43 18.68
C GLN A 304 -1.81 8.48 17.39
N ILE A 305 -1.89 9.59 16.67
CA ILE A 305 -1.03 9.88 15.53
C ILE A 305 0.15 10.70 16.03
N ILE A 306 1.34 10.41 15.51
CA ILE A 306 2.58 11.12 15.82
C ILE A 306 3.33 11.34 14.50
N GLY A 307 3.49 12.59 14.11
CA GLY A 307 4.38 12.96 13.00
C GLY A 307 5.83 12.82 13.45
N VAL A 308 6.61 11.98 12.81
CA VAL A 308 8.04 11.79 13.13
C VAL A 308 8.87 12.49 12.06
N THR A 309 9.70 13.43 12.48
CA THR A 309 10.58 14.21 11.61
C THR A 309 11.98 14.27 12.20
N THR A 310 12.93 14.86 11.49
CA THR A 310 14.23 15.28 12.01
C THR A 310 14.51 16.72 11.58
N PHE A 311 15.65 17.28 12.00
CA PHE A 311 16.19 18.51 11.43
C PHE A 311 16.93 18.21 10.14
N TYR A 312 16.57 18.93 9.09
CA TYR A 312 17.07 18.76 7.72
C TYR A 312 18.11 19.82 7.32
N GLY A 313 18.30 20.85 8.15
CA GLY A 313 19.17 21.99 7.87
C GLY A 313 18.64 22.90 6.76
N SER A 314 17.34 22.85 6.47
CA SER A 314 16.72 23.65 5.42
C SER A 314 15.28 24.03 5.74
N VAL A 315 14.81 25.14 5.15
CA VAL A 315 13.39 25.53 5.12
C VAL A 315 13.09 26.09 3.73
N GLY A 316 12.22 25.41 2.98
CA GLY A 316 12.00 25.73 1.56
C GLY A 316 13.29 25.59 0.76
N ASP A 317 13.70 26.65 0.07
CA ASP A 317 14.94 26.69 -0.71
C ASP A 317 16.17 27.13 0.12
N GLN A 318 15.96 27.61 1.35
CA GLN A 318 17.04 28.04 2.23
C GLN A 318 17.74 26.83 2.86
N LYS A 319 19.07 26.82 2.80
CA LYS A 319 19.95 25.81 3.42
C LYS A 319 20.70 26.41 4.61
N ASP A 320 21.34 25.53 5.39
CA ASP A 320 22.12 25.86 6.59
C ASP A 320 21.30 26.62 7.64
N VAL A 321 20.02 26.25 7.72
CA VAL A 321 19.03 26.86 8.61
C VAL A 321 19.17 26.29 10.02
N SER A 322 18.93 27.13 11.05
CA SER A 322 19.07 26.69 12.44
C SER A 322 17.93 25.74 12.86
N PRO A 323 18.13 24.87 13.86
CA PRO A 323 17.05 24.06 14.43
C PRO A 323 15.85 24.90 14.90
N ALA A 324 16.07 26.13 15.39
CA ALA A 324 15.01 27.02 15.85
C ALA A 324 14.10 27.50 14.71
N ASP A 325 14.67 27.74 13.53
CA ASP A 325 13.94 28.15 12.34
C ASP A 325 13.12 26.97 11.77
N GLU A 326 13.69 25.76 11.72
CA GLU A 326 12.95 24.55 11.36
C GLU A 326 11.81 24.23 12.35
N LEU A 327 12.04 24.42 13.65
CA LEU A 327 10.97 24.31 14.65
C LEU A 327 9.85 25.32 14.39
N SER A 328 10.19 26.54 13.97
CA SER A 328 9.21 27.57 13.62
C SER A 328 8.43 27.19 12.37
N ALA A 329 9.09 26.62 11.35
CA ALA A 329 8.42 26.08 10.16
C ALA A 329 7.46 24.93 10.50
N LEU A 330 7.87 23.98 11.34
CA LEU A 330 7.02 22.88 11.82
C LEU A 330 5.81 23.39 12.60
N LYS A 331 5.99 24.36 13.50
CA LYS A 331 4.87 25.02 14.22
C LYS A 331 3.91 25.71 13.26
N SER A 332 4.44 26.40 12.25
CA SER A 332 3.65 27.13 11.26
C SER A 332 2.80 26.18 10.41
N LEU A 333 3.37 25.04 9.98
CA LEU A 333 2.61 23.98 9.30
C LEU A 333 1.45 23.46 10.13
N ARG A 334 1.66 23.24 11.43
CA ARG A 334 0.58 22.78 12.31
C ARG A 334 -0.59 23.75 12.32
N THR A 335 -0.29 25.04 12.45
CA THR A 335 -1.31 26.09 12.43
C THR A 335 -2.01 26.18 11.08
N GLN A 336 -1.24 26.20 9.98
CA GLN A 336 -1.76 26.34 8.62
C GLN A 336 -2.73 25.22 8.25
N TYR A 337 -2.42 23.97 8.63
CA TYR A 337 -3.23 22.79 8.31
C TYR A 337 -4.11 22.32 9.46
N ASN A 338 -4.24 23.13 10.52
CA ASN A 338 -5.04 22.82 11.71
C ASN A 338 -4.76 21.41 12.27
N VAL A 339 -3.47 21.05 12.36
CA VAL A 339 -3.01 19.70 12.68
C VAL A 339 -3.43 19.28 14.10
N LYS A 340 -4.12 18.14 14.21
CA LYS A 340 -4.73 17.63 15.44
C LYS A 340 -3.88 16.62 16.22
N PHE A 341 -2.74 16.24 15.66
CA PHE A 341 -1.81 15.26 16.24
C PHE A 341 -0.45 15.90 16.50
N GLY A 342 0.40 15.30 17.34
CA GLY A 342 1.71 15.88 17.73
C GLY A 342 2.84 15.59 16.74
N PHE A 343 3.92 16.39 16.77
CA PHE A 343 5.17 16.05 16.08
C PHE A 343 6.28 15.73 17.08
N LEU A 344 7.07 14.71 16.76
CA LEU A 344 8.30 14.32 17.44
C LEU A 344 9.47 14.56 16.49
N VAL A 345 10.45 15.35 16.94
CA VAL A 345 11.70 15.56 16.19
C VAL A 345 12.75 14.59 16.72
N SER A 346 13.08 13.58 15.92
CA SER A 346 14.13 12.61 16.22
C SER A 346 15.50 13.29 16.20
N PRO A 347 16.48 12.83 16.99
CA PRO A 347 17.88 13.17 16.76
C PRO A 347 18.25 12.91 15.29
N SER A 348 18.86 13.89 14.63
CA SER A 348 19.43 13.69 13.30
C SER A 348 20.68 12.84 13.44
N ALA A 349 20.71 11.68 12.80
CA ALA A 349 21.82 10.73 12.96
C ALA A 349 22.74 10.64 11.74
N ASP A 350 22.32 11.11 10.57
CA ASP A 350 23.14 11.20 9.35
C ASP A 350 22.30 11.86 8.24
N ASN A 351 22.90 12.46 7.22
CA ASN A 351 22.18 12.92 6.03
C ASN A 351 21.77 11.77 5.09
N ALA A 352 22.15 10.52 5.41
CA ALA A 352 21.66 9.33 4.72
C ALA A 352 20.16 9.09 4.99
N ASN A 353 19.40 8.73 3.95
CA ASN A 353 17.95 8.44 3.99
C ASN A 353 17.10 9.49 4.76
N TYR A 354 17.20 10.76 4.39
CA TYR A 354 16.40 11.85 4.97
C TYR A 354 16.57 12.01 6.49
N GLY A 355 17.73 11.63 7.06
CA GLY A 355 18.02 11.73 8.49
C GLY A 355 17.15 10.87 9.40
N LEU A 356 16.35 9.97 8.82
CA LEU A 356 15.56 8.97 9.51
C LEU A 356 16.15 7.56 9.33
N ALA A 357 17.32 7.43 8.68
CA ALA A 357 18.04 6.16 8.54
C ALA A 357 18.31 5.47 9.88
N ALA A 358 18.61 6.25 10.92
CA ALA A 358 18.85 5.72 12.26
C ALA A 358 17.56 5.44 13.04
N VAL A 359 16.40 5.86 12.51
CA VAL A 359 15.13 5.42 13.08
C VAL A 359 14.95 3.96 12.68
N PRO A 360 14.80 3.04 13.64
CA PRO A 360 14.79 1.59 13.42
C PRO A 360 13.63 1.03 12.56
N TYR A 361 12.89 1.90 11.87
CA TYR A 361 11.81 1.58 10.94
C TYR A 361 12.26 1.54 9.47
N VAL A 362 13.55 1.72 9.19
CA VAL A 362 14.14 1.60 7.83
C VAL A 362 13.43 2.55 6.85
N VAL A 363 13.26 3.80 7.28
CA VAL A 363 12.60 4.85 6.49
C VAL A 363 13.57 5.37 5.45
N THR A 364 13.28 5.11 4.18
CA THR A 364 14.14 5.50 3.05
C THR A 364 13.50 6.52 2.12
N LEU A 365 12.20 6.77 2.27
CA LEU A 365 11.38 7.64 1.44
C LEU A 365 10.22 8.21 2.27
N LEU A 366 9.72 9.38 1.88
CA LEU A 366 8.64 10.08 2.57
C LEU A 366 7.42 10.29 1.66
N PRO A 367 6.19 10.29 2.21
CA PRO A 367 5.87 9.87 3.58
C PRO A 367 6.07 8.35 3.74
N THR A 368 6.38 7.92 4.96
CA THR A 368 6.27 6.51 5.36
C THR A 368 5.37 6.44 6.58
N LYS A 369 4.50 5.44 6.68
CA LYS A 369 3.61 5.27 7.83
C LYS A 369 3.81 3.92 8.48
N ALA A 370 3.88 3.89 9.80
CA ALA A 370 3.81 2.66 10.59
C ALA A 370 2.54 2.65 11.44
N LEU A 371 1.81 1.52 11.44
CA LEU A 371 0.70 1.29 12.37
C LEU A 371 1.18 0.34 13.46
N ILE A 372 0.94 0.69 14.70
CA ILE A 372 1.29 -0.10 15.88
C ILE A 372 0.00 -0.40 16.64
N ASP A 373 -0.20 -1.66 17.00
CA ASP A 373 -1.37 -2.07 17.78
C ASP A 373 -1.22 -1.79 19.28
N ARG A 374 -2.29 -2.06 20.04
CA ARG A 374 -2.34 -1.84 21.49
C ARG A 374 -1.32 -2.67 22.28
N ALA A 375 -0.83 -3.77 21.70
CA ALA A 375 0.22 -4.59 22.30
C ALA A 375 1.63 -4.05 22.01
N GLY A 376 1.73 -2.95 21.26
CA GLY A 376 2.99 -2.35 20.87
C GLY A 376 3.67 -3.09 19.72
N LYS A 377 2.95 -3.90 18.94
CA LYS A 377 3.51 -4.57 17.75
C LYS A 377 3.24 -3.75 16.49
N VAL A 378 4.22 -3.66 15.60
CA VAL A 378 4.01 -3.04 14.28
C VAL A 378 3.12 -3.97 13.46
N ARG A 379 1.99 -3.45 12.97
CA ARG A 379 1.04 -4.19 12.14
C ARG A 379 1.08 -3.79 10.67
N TYR A 380 1.71 -2.67 10.38
CA TYR A 380 1.84 -2.17 9.03
C TYR A 380 3.02 -1.21 8.94
N LEU A 381 3.73 -1.24 7.81
CA LEU A 381 4.75 -0.27 7.46
C LEU A 381 4.75 -0.07 5.94
N ARG A 382 4.47 1.14 5.47
CA ARG A 382 4.44 1.42 4.04
C ARG A 382 4.96 2.81 3.69
N THR A 383 5.68 2.86 2.57
CA THR A 383 6.15 4.07 1.91
C THR A 383 5.13 4.56 0.88
N GLY A 384 4.92 5.88 0.82
CA GLY A 384 4.06 6.57 -0.15
C GLY A 384 2.82 7.20 0.48
N SER A 385 2.23 8.17 -0.24
CA SER A 385 0.94 8.75 0.11
C SER A 385 -0.19 7.73 -0.12
N SER A 386 -1.21 7.75 0.74
CA SER A 386 -2.35 6.83 0.70
C SER A 386 -3.56 7.39 -0.03
#